data_AF-A0A7D9DPX2-F1
#
_entry.id   AF-A0A7D9DPX2-F1
#
_cell.length_a   1.000
_cell.length_b   1.000
_cell.length_c   1.000
_cell.angle_alpha   90.00
_cell.angle_beta   90.00
_cell.angle_gamma   90.00
#
_symmetry.space_group_name_H-M   'P 1'
#
loop_
_entity.id
_entity.type
_entity.pdbx_description
1 polymer ?
#
loop_
_entity_poly.entity_id
_entity_poly.type
_entity_poly.pdbx_seq_one_letter_code
_entity_poly.pdbx_strand_id
1 'polypeptide(L)'
;MSAKESQFENKNKNRNLKSEWRKSVSENIKSLAARFNDINSDKKRLELARKILKQDPWFGDIVKRLKSEIEAKNEIGCEKVNDFDPFENRTLRKDGVALPTLAKNKHPKISNGSVLIELSCSKTQGRYLEAKEQIKAGDVLILERPYAAVLVPDNKTTHCSHCFELLEEDFKLCTVCNQVMYCSVNCQQDAWKSYHQHECSLAPLLEMLELSSHLALRLLLVTGPQKLLDFLQNEPKNTSDVLCSEKIPGCTSEGLYSGDYACVHSLVTNTELQPTADLVFFALDAALITEIAFGHVYGEQSQTESANETTNGSNVAITEEIMGCVLLHHMQQMPCNIHAVTAIVSVNEQAGVSSKEQRRIAAAIYPTASLMNHACDPDVIVSFIGRTLVVRATHNIQPGEEIAHCYGPSASRMSREVRQSLLQKQYFFTCNCSA
;
A
#
# COMPACT_ATOMS: atom_id res chain seq x y z
N MET A 1 12.53 -22.80 28.72
CA MET A 1 11.59 -22.33 27.69
C MET A 1 12.33 -22.27 26.38
N SER A 2 11.84 -22.96 25.35
CA SER A 2 12.45 -22.88 24.03
C SER A 2 12.29 -21.46 23.45
N ALA A 3 13.22 -21.01 22.60
CA ALA A 3 13.11 -19.70 21.94
C ALA A 3 11.79 -19.51 21.16
N LYS A 4 11.15 -20.62 20.75
CA LYS A 4 9.83 -20.64 20.10
C LYS A 4 8.68 -20.32 21.06
N GLU A 5 8.72 -20.81 22.30
CA GLU A 5 7.71 -20.53 23.34
C GLU A 5 7.76 -19.04 23.76
N SER A 6 8.98 -18.52 23.92
CA SER A 6 9.23 -17.09 24.20
C SER A 6 8.70 -16.15 23.10
N GLN A 7 8.90 -16.49 21.82
CA GLN A 7 8.36 -15.69 20.70
C GLN A 7 6.83 -15.74 20.62
N PHE A 8 6.22 -16.89 20.91
CA PHE A 8 4.76 -17.05 20.88
C PHE A 8 4.07 -16.29 22.04
N GLU A 9 4.65 -16.34 23.24
CA GLU A 9 4.18 -15.54 24.38
C GLU A 9 4.30 -14.04 24.13
N ASN A 10 5.41 -13.59 23.55
CA ASN A 10 5.61 -12.18 23.19
C ASN A 10 4.61 -11.68 22.13
N LYS A 11 4.29 -12.51 21.13
CA LYS A 11 3.24 -12.23 20.11
C LYS A 11 1.86 -11.99 20.73
N ASN A 12 1.43 -12.88 21.63
CA ASN A 12 0.14 -12.75 22.30
C ASN A 12 0.12 -11.52 23.23
N LYS A 13 1.24 -11.22 23.89
CA LYS A 13 1.40 -10.05 24.74
C LYS A 13 1.32 -8.73 23.96
N ASN A 14 1.95 -8.63 22.79
CA ASN A 14 1.94 -7.43 21.95
C ASN A 14 0.55 -7.15 21.36
N ARG A 15 -0.18 -8.19 20.92
CA ARG A 15 -1.56 -8.07 20.45
C ARG A 15 -2.52 -7.60 21.55
N ASN A 16 -2.40 -8.16 22.75
CA ASN A 16 -3.23 -7.78 23.89
C ASN A 16 -2.97 -6.31 24.29
N LEU A 17 -1.70 -5.90 24.40
CA LEU A 17 -1.30 -4.52 24.73
C LEU A 17 -1.79 -3.49 23.71
N LYS A 18 -1.76 -3.82 22.40
CA LYS A 18 -2.33 -2.93 21.36
C LYS A 18 -3.84 -2.79 21.53
N SER A 19 -4.54 -3.89 21.80
CA SER A 19 -6.00 -3.87 21.94
C SER A 19 -6.45 -3.06 23.14
N GLU A 20 -5.73 -3.14 24.25
CA GLU A 20 -5.99 -2.36 25.47
C GLU A 20 -5.71 -0.88 25.25
N TRP A 21 -4.58 -0.54 24.62
CA TRP A 21 -4.29 0.86 24.28
C TRP A 21 -5.30 1.46 23.31
N ARG A 22 -5.67 0.75 22.25
CA ARG A 22 -6.67 1.25 21.32
C ARG A 22 -8.02 1.47 21.99
N LYS A 23 -8.41 0.64 22.95
CA LYS A 23 -9.61 0.88 23.77
C LYS A 23 -9.45 2.18 24.58
N SER A 24 -8.33 2.37 25.28
CA SER A 24 -8.03 3.59 26.03
C SER A 24 -8.03 4.87 25.16
N VAL A 25 -7.42 4.81 23.96
CA VAL A 25 -7.45 5.93 23.01
C VAL A 25 -8.87 6.16 22.48
N SER A 26 -9.61 5.08 22.18
CA SER A 26 -10.99 5.16 21.70
C SER A 26 -11.92 5.79 22.74
N GLU A 27 -11.70 5.56 24.03
CA GLU A 27 -12.47 6.19 25.12
C GLU A 27 -12.29 7.71 25.14
N ASN A 28 -11.10 8.20 24.77
CA ASN A 28 -10.76 9.62 24.72
C ASN A 28 -10.89 10.25 23.33
N ILE A 29 -11.20 9.47 22.30
CA ILE A 29 -11.08 9.90 20.90
C ILE A 29 -12.00 11.06 20.54
N LYS A 30 -13.14 11.22 21.22
CA LYS A 30 -14.05 12.36 21.00
C LYS A 30 -13.39 13.69 21.35
N SER A 31 -12.65 13.75 22.46
CA SER A 31 -11.91 14.95 22.87
C SER A 31 -10.73 15.23 21.93
N LEU A 32 -10.03 14.18 21.50
CA LEU A 32 -8.93 14.29 20.54
C LEU A 32 -9.41 14.72 19.15
N ALA A 33 -10.53 14.16 18.69
CA ALA A 33 -11.13 14.45 17.40
C ALA A 33 -11.50 15.94 17.26
N ALA A 34 -12.07 16.55 18.30
CA ALA A 34 -12.35 17.99 18.30
C ALA A 34 -11.10 18.83 17.98
N ARG A 35 -9.93 18.45 18.51
CA ARG A 35 -8.66 19.14 18.26
C ARG A 35 -8.08 18.89 16.87
N PHE A 36 -8.43 17.78 16.23
CA PHE A 36 -7.99 17.43 14.87
C PHE A 36 -8.81 18.11 13.77
N ASN A 37 -10.10 18.36 14.02
CA ASN A 37 -10.99 19.01 13.05
C ASN A 37 -10.58 20.44 12.69
N ASP A 38 -9.90 21.14 13.60
CA ASP A 38 -9.45 22.52 13.37
C ASP A 38 -8.10 22.60 12.63
N ILE A 39 -7.55 21.45 12.22
CA ILE A 39 -6.21 21.35 11.64
C ILE A 39 -6.28 20.90 10.18
N ASN A 40 -5.97 21.82 9.27
CA ASN A 40 -5.94 21.57 7.81
C ASN A 40 -4.54 21.22 7.28
N SER A 41 -3.63 20.74 8.13
CA SER A 41 -2.24 20.46 7.77
C SER A 41 -1.77 19.16 8.40
N ASP A 42 -1.29 18.22 7.58
CA ASP A 42 -0.80 16.93 8.06
C ASP A 42 0.41 17.09 8.99
N LYS A 43 1.27 18.09 8.75
CA LYS A 43 2.34 18.47 9.68
C LYS A 43 1.79 18.79 11.07
N LYS A 44 0.77 19.63 11.16
CA LYS A 44 0.15 19.99 12.44
C LYS A 44 -0.59 18.82 13.07
N ARG A 45 -1.25 17.96 12.28
CA ARG A 45 -1.90 16.72 12.75
C ARG A 45 -0.86 15.77 13.36
N LEU A 46 0.28 15.60 12.70
CA LEU A 46 1.42 14.80 13.16
C LEU A 46 2.05 15.39 14.43
N GLU A 47 2.29 16.69 14.50
CA GLU A 47 2.81 17.36 15.70
C GLU A 47 1.88 17.17 16.90
N LEU A 48 0.57 17.27 16.68
CA LEU A 48 -0.42 17.00 17.73
C LEU A 48 -0.40 15.54 18.16
N ALA A 49 -0.37 14.59 17.22
CA ALA A 49 -0.25 13.16 17.51
C ALA A 49 1.00 12.85 18.36
N ARG A 50 2.16 13.40 17.98
CA ARG A 50 3.40 13.28 18.77
C ARG A 50 3.25 13.81 20.19
N LYS A 51 2.59 14.97 20.36
CA LYS A 51 2.34 15.54 21.69
C LYS A 51 1.43 14.64 22.53
N ILE A 52 0.37 14.08 21.94
CA ILE A 52 -0.55 13.15 22.60
C ILE A 52 0.22 11.91 23.06
N LEU A 53 0.97 11.28 22.15
CA LEU A 53 1.75 10.07 22.45
C LEU A 53 2.78 10.31 23.56
N LYS A 54 3.53 11.41 23.52
CA LYS A 54 4.53 11.73 24.57
C LYS A 54 3.93 11.96 25.96
N GLN A 55 2.63 12.25 26.06
CA GLN A 55 1.92 12.40 27.33
C GLN A 55 1.29 11.10 27.84
N ASP A 56 1.20 10.08 26.98
CA ASP A 56 0.62 8.79 27.30
C ASP A 56 1.70 7.85 27.89
N PRO A 57 1.58 7.41 29.16
CA PRO A 57 2.54 6.49 29.76
C PRO A 57 2.73 5.20 28.96
N TRP A 58 1.66 4.69 28.34
CA TRP A 58 1.72 3.49 27.51
C TRP A 58 2.70 3.65 26.34
N PHE A 59 2.75 4.84 25.75
CA PHE A 59 3.62 5.12 24.62
C PHE A 59 5.10 5.05 25.00
N GLY A 60 5.47 5.60 26.16
CA GLY A 60 6.84 5.50 26.66
C GLY A 60 7.28 4.05 26.88
N ASP A 61 6.40 3.25 27.50
CA ASP A 61 6.67 1.84 27.78
C ASP A 61 6.78 1.00 26.50
N ILE A 62 5.86 1.19 25.56
CA ILE A 62 5.85 0.41 24.32
C ILE A 62 7.03 0.78 23.41
N VAL A 63 7.38 2.07 23.29
CA VAL A 63 8.53 2.50 22.49
C VAL A 63 9.82 1.93 23.07
N LYS A 64 10.01 2.01 24.40
CA LYS A 64 11.18 1.43 25.07
C LYS A 64 11.29 -0.07 24.82
N ARG A 65 10.17 -0.78 24.95
CA ARG A 65 10.11 -2.23 24.70
C ARG A 65 10.43 -2.58 23.25
N LEU A 66 9.77 -1.92 22.29
CA LEU A 66 9.97 -2.20 20.88
C LEU A 66 11.40 -1.88 20.43
N LYS A 67 11.97 -0.74 20.85
CA LYS A 67 13.38 -0.41 20.57
C LYS A 67 14.33 -1.47 21.12
N SER A 68 14.11 -1.95 22.35
CA SER A 68 14.91 -3.04 22.93
C SER A 68 14.77 -4.36 22.16
N GLU A 69 13.56 -4.75 21.74
CA GLU A 69 13.33 -5.97 20.94
C GLU A 69 13.97 -5.86 19.53
N ILE A 70 13.98 -4.66 18.94
CA ILE A 70 14.62 -4.37 17.65
C ILE A 70 16.15 -4.39 17.77
N GLU A 71 16.71 -3.76 18.80
CA GLU A 71 18.16 -3.75 19.08
C GLU A 71 18.70 -5.18 19.28
N ALA A 72 18.03 -5.98 20.11
CA ALA A 72 18.38 -7.39 20.30
C ALA A 72 18.35 -8.20 19.01
N LYS A 73 17.48 -7.85 18.06
CA LYS A 73 17.45 -8.49 16.72
C LYS A 73 18.59 -8.04 15.82
N ASN A 74 19.03 -6.79 15.92
CA ASN A 74 20.16 -6.29 15.14
C ASN A 74 21.48 -6.96 15.56
N GLU A 75 21.62 -7.31 16.84
CA GLU A 75 22.79 -8.04 17.38
C GLU A 75 22.94 -9.47 16.85
N ILE A 76 21.83 -10.13 16.49
CA ILE A 76 21.85 -11.46 15.86
C ILE A 76 22.57 -11.40 14.50
N GLY A 77 22.71 -10.20 13.93
CA GLY A 77 23.32 -9.98 12.64
C GLY A 77 22.43 -10.53 11.54
N CYS A 78 21.77 -9.64 10.78
CA CYS A 78 21.33 -10.11 9.49
C CYS A 78 22.55 -10.16 8.59
N GLU A 79 23.17 -11.33 8.49
CA GLU A 79 24.19 -11.57 7.48
C GLU A 79 23.63 -11.07 6.15
N LYS A 80 24.33 -10.09 5.56
CA LYS A 80 24.06 -9.65 4.20
C LYS A 80 23.98 -10.92 3.37
N VAL A 81 22.92 -11.07 2.57
CA VAL A 81 22.55 -12.27 1.79
C VAL A 81 23.63 -12.61 0.74
N ASN A 82 24.83 -12.95 1.20
CA ASN A 82 26.05 -13.19 0.42
C ASN A 82 26.64 -14.58 0.71
N ASP A 83 26.30 -15.22 1.83
CA ASP A 83 26.76 -16.58 2.19
C ASP A 83 25.65 -17.65 2.03
N PHE A 84 24.85 -17.57 0.96
CA PHE A 84 23.91 -18.64 0.62
C PHE A 84 24.43 -19.49 -0.53
N ASP A 85 24.61 -20.78 -0.24
CA ASP A 85 25.09 -21.81 -1.16
C ASP A 85 24.28 -21.79 -2.48
N PRO A 86 24.93 -21.50 -3.63
CA PRO A 86 24.28 -21.46 -4.94
C PRO A 86 23.86 -22.85 -5.47
N PHE A 87 24.14 -23.94 -4.76
CA PHE A 87 23.80 -25.30 -5.17
C PHE A 87 22.46 -25.83 -4.63
N GLU A 88 21.38 -25.10 -4.86
CA GLU A 88 20.09 -25.74 -5.13
C GLU A 88 19.39 -25.05 -6.31
N ASN A 89 19.91 -25.33 -7.51
CA ASN A 89 19.13 -25.25 -8.74
C ASN A 89 18.02 -26.31 -8.70
N ARG A 90 17.01 -26.12 -7.85
CA ARG A 90 15.73 -26.83 -7.97
C ARG A 90 14.81 -25.91 -8.76
N THR A 91 14.59 -26.33 -10.00
CA THR A 91 13.67 -25.76 -11.00
C THR A 91 12.47 -25.06 -10.39
N LEU A 92 12.32 -23.77 -10.71
CA LEU A 92 11.03 -23.07 -10.68
C LEU A 92 10.02 -23.93 -11.47
N ARG A 93 8.98 -24.42 -10.81
CA ARG A 93 7.86 -25.19 -11.37
C ARG A 93 6.57 -24.64 -10.74
N LYS A 94 5.37 -24.75 -11.34
CA LYS A 94 4.99 -25.50 -12.56
C LYS A 94 3.80 -24.92 -13.35
N ASP A 95 3.12 -23.88 -12.86
CA ASP A 95 1.87 -23.40 -13.47
C ASP A 95 2.08 -22.00 -14.07
N GLY A 96 2.90 -21.94 -15.11
CA GLY A 96 3.22 -20.71 -15.83
C GLY A 96 2.03 -20.19 -16.64
N VAL A 97 1.02 -19.63 -15.97
CA VAL A 97 0.01 -18.82 -16.65
C VAL A 97 0.73 -17.58 -17.18
N ALA A 98 0.99 -17.57 -18.49
CA ALA A 98 1.61 -16.44 -19.15
C ALA A 98 0.74 -15.19 -18.92
N LEU A 99 1.39 -14.08 -18.58
CA LEU A 99 0.69 -12.80 -18.56
C LEU A 99 0.16 -12.52 -19.97
N PRO A 100 -1.08 -12.05 -20.11
CA PRO A 100 -1.60 -11.66 -21.41
C PRO A 100 -0.86 -10.40 -21.90
N THR A 101 -1.06 -10.05 -23.16
CA THR A 101 -0.52 -8.81 -23.74
C THR A 101 -1.57 -7.71 -23.69
N LEU A 102 -1.12 -6.45 -23.54
CA LEU A 102 -1.99 -5.29 -23.73
C LEU A 102 -2.61 -5.34 -25.14
N ALA A 103 -3.88 -4.98 -25.24
CA ALA A 103 -4.56 -4.89 -26.52
C ALA A 103 -3.91 -3.80 -27.38
N LYS A 104 -3.76 -4.09 -28.68
CA LYS A 104 -2.98 -3.30 -29.64
C LYS A 104 -1.52 -3.13 -29.21
N ASN A 105 -1.19 -2.07 -28.50
CA ASN A 105 0.18 -1.72 -28.10
C ASN A 105 0.18 -1.03 -26.74
N LYS A 106 1.37 -0.91 -26.13
CA LYS A 106 1.60 -0.13 -24.91
C LYS A 106 1.38 1.37 -25.16
N HIS A 107 0.68 2.04 -24.26
CA HIS A 107 0.46 3.49 -24.34
C HIS A 107 1.79 4.25 -24.16
N PRO A 108 2.09 5.25 -24.99
CA PRO A 108 3.35 6.02 -24.87
C PRO A 108 3.41 6.88 -23.60
N LYS A 109 2.26 7.27 -23.05
CA LYS A 109 2.14 8.13 -21.86
C LYS A 109 1.55 7.46 -20.62
N ILE A 110 1.08 6.22 -20.70
CA ILE A 110 0.49 5.51 -19.55
C ILE A 110 1.23 4.17 -19.46
N SER A 111 2.21 4.09 -18.56
CA SER A 111 3.21 3.01 -18.61
C SER A 111 2.65 1.61 -18.42
N ASN A 112 1.49 1.47 -17.81
CA ASN A 112 0.85 0.17 -17.59
C ASN A 112 -0.42 -0.03 -18.45
N GLY A 113 -0.72 0.92 -19.35
CA GLY A 113 -1.95 0.97 -20.14
C GLY A 113 -1.76 0.65 -21.62
N SER A 114 -2.84 0.26 -22.28
CA SER A 114 -2.95 0.12 -23.74
C SER A 114 -3.09 1.49 -24.42
N VAL A 115 -2.67 1.60 -25.69
CA VAL A 115 -2.97 2.76 -26.56
C VAL A 115 -4.48 3.05 -26.72
N LEU A 116 -5.34 2.10 -26.35
CA LEU A 116 -6.79 2.22 -26.40
C LEU A 116 -7.38 3.16 -25.34
N ILE A 117 -6.65 3.46 -24.28
CA ILE A 117 -7.13 4.28 -23.16
C ILE A 117 -6.41 5.63 -23.13
N GLU A 118 -7.10 6.67 -22.68
CA GLU A 118 -6.55 8.00 -22.44
C GLU A 118 -6.86 8.42 -20.99
N LEU A 119 -5.96 9.22 -20.39
CA LEU A 119 -6.13 9.76 -19.05
C LEU A 119 -6.68 11.19 -19.15
N SER A 120 -7.86 11.40 -18.58
CA SER A 120 -8.57 12.67 -18.58
C SER A 120 -8.88 13.12 -17.14
N CYS A 121 -9.29 14.38 -16.98
CA CYS A 121 -9.52 14.98 -15.67
C CYS A 121 -10.62 16.05 -15.77
N SER A 122 -11.60 16.01 -14.87
CA SER A 122 -12.70 16.99 -14.79
C SER A 122 -12.91 17.48 -13.37
N LYS A 123 -13.58 18.63 -13.21
CA LYS A 123 -13.89 19.20 -11.89
C LYS A 123 -14.86 18.33 -11.08
N THR A 124 -15.71 17.56 -11.75
CA THR A 124 -16.79 16.77 -11.12
C THR A 124 -16.34 15.35 -10.77
N GLN A 125 -15.50 14.74 -11.60
CA GLN A 125 -15.11 13.33 -11.46
C GLN A 125 -13.65 13.17 -11.02
N GLY A 126 -12.88 14.27 -10.94
CA GLY A 126 -11.44 14.18 -10.76
C GLY A 126 -10.79 13.55 -11.99
N ARG A 127 -9.82 12.66 -11.76
CA ARG A 127 -9.14 11.92 -12.83
C ARG A 127 -9.95 10.70 -13.23
N TYR A 128 -9.94 10.36 -14.51
CA TYR A 128 -10.62 9.17 -15.03
C TYR A 128 -9.93 8.67 -16.30
N LEU A 129 -10.21 7.42 -16.67
CA LEU A 129 -9.79 6.84 -17.93
C LEU A 129 -10.96 6.83 -18.90
N GLU A 130 -10.69 7.10 -20.17
CA GLU A 130 -11.69 7.04 -21.24
C GLU A 130 -11.16 6.27 -22.46
N ALA A 131 -12.08 5.76 -23.27
CA ALA A 131 -11.76 5.06 -24.50
C ALA A 131 -11.29 6.04 -25.58
N LYS A 132 -10.04 5.92 -26.02
CA LYS A 132 -9.49 6.75 -27.10
C LYS A 132 -10.05 6.36 -28.48
N GLU A 133 -10.36 5.08 -28.62
CA GLU A 133 -10.93 4.47 -29.80
C GLU A 133 -11.79 3.27 -29.37
N GLN A 134 -12.43 2.60 -30.33
CA GLN A 134 -13.30 1.49 -29.99
C GLN A 134 -12.51 0.35 -29.30
N ILE A 135 -12.96 -0.01 -28.11
CA ILE A 135 -12.46 -1.15 -27.33
C ILE A 135 -13.42 -2.32 -27.52
N LYS A 136 -12.89 -3.52 -27.73
CA LYS A 136 -13.68 -4.74 -27.87
C LYS A 136 -13.75 -5.51 -26.56
N ALA A 137 -14.85 -6.23 -26.37
CA ALA A 137 -14.98 -7.18 -25.28
C ALA A 137 -13.77 -8.14 -25.25
N GLY A 138 -13.13 -8.28 -24.08
CA GLY A 138 -11.95 -9.11 -23.86
C GLY A 138 -10.60 -8.42 -24.03
N ASP A 139 -10.55 -7.20 -24.60
CA ASP A 139 -9.32 -6.41 -24.73
C ASP A 139 -8.69 -6.16 -23.35
N VAL A 140 -7.39 -6.36 -23.25
CA VAL A 140 -6.60 -6.10 -22.03
C VAL A 140 -6.15 -4.65 -22.04
N LEU A 141 -6.69 -3.85 -21.13
CA LEU A 141 -6.49 -2.41 -21.11
C LEU A 141 -5.34 -1.98 -20.19
N ILE A 142 -5.18 -2.66 -19.04
CA ILE A 142 -4.13 -2.37 -18.06
C ILE A 142 -3.48 -3.68 -17.61
N LEU A 143 -2.15 -3.66 -17.52
CA LEU A 143 -1.31 -4.68 -16.92
C LEU A 143 -0.33 -4.02 -15.96
N GLU A 144 -0.55 -4.20 -14.67
CA GLU A 144 0.19 -3.46 -13.64
C GLU A 144 0.69 -4.38 -12.54
N ARG A 145 1.98 -4.28 -12.21
CA ARG A 145 2.53 -4.84 -10.98
C ARG A 145 2.29 -3.85 -9.84
N PRO A 146 2.07 -4.31 -8.60
CA PRO A 146 1.81 -3.40 -7.50
C PRO A 146 3.05 -2.56 -7.24
N TYR A 147 2.85 -1.28 -6.95
CA TYR A 147 3.94 -0.44 -6.47
C TYR A 147 4.44 -0.96 -5.12
N ALA A 148 3.51 -1.23 -4.20
CA ALA A 148 3.78 -1.87 -2.93
C ALA A 148 2.62 -2.80 -2.56
N ALA A 149 2.92 -3.87 -1.83
CA ALA A 149 1.92 -4.83 -1.40
C ALA A 149 2.33 -5.61 -0.14
N VAL A 150 1.34 -6.02 0.65
CA VAL A 150 1.49 -6.80 1.89
C VAL A 150 0.45 -7.91 1.97
N LEU A 151 0.85 -9.10 2.45
CA LEU A 151 -0.08 -10.20 2.71
C LEU A 151 -1.10 -9.83 3.79
N VAL A 152 -2.34 -10.29 3.65
CA VAL A 152 -3.28 -10.25 4.79
C VAL A 152 -2.80 -11.19 5.90
N PRO A 153 -3.09 -10.90 7.18
CA PRO A 153 -2.56 -11.66 8.31
C PRO A 153 -2.80 -13.17 8.21
N ASP A 154 -3.99 -13.59 7.77
CA ASP A 154 -4.40 -14.99 7.68
C ASP A 154 -3.58 -15.81 6.68
N ASN A 155 -2.90 -15.14 5.75
CA ASN A 155 -2.13 -15.78 4.69
C ASN A 155 -0.62 -15.73 4.91
N LYS A 156 -0.14 -15.12 6.00
CA LYS A 156 1.30 -15.02 6.31
C LYS A 156 1.97 -16.38 6.48
N THR A 157 1.22 -17.41 6.87
CA THR A 157 1.74 -18.77 7.10
C THR A 157 1.56 -19.71 5.90
N THR A 158 0.85 -19.30 4.86
CA THR A 158 0.46 -20.17 3.74
C THR A 158 0.97 -19.66 2.40
N HIS A 159 1.31 -18.38 2.29
CA HIS A 159 1.72 -17.76 1.03
C HIS A 159 3.11 -17.13 1.11
N CYS A 160 3.78 -17.07 -0.04
CA CYS A 160 5.03 -16.36 -0.21
C CYS A 160 4.85 -14.88 0.14
N SER A 161 5.66 -14.36 1.06
CA SER A 161 5.64 -12.98 1.54
C SER A 161 6.12 -11.96 0.51
N HIS A 162 6.62 -12.41 -0.64
CA HIS A 162 6.95 -11.56 -1.78
C HIS A 162 5.94 -11.69 -2.91
N CYS A 163 5.79 -12.88 -3.52
CA CYS A 163 4.95 -13.07 -4.71
C CYS A 163 3.50 -13.44 -4.43
N PHE A 164 3.14 -13.72 -3.17
CA PHE A 164 1.79 -14.13 -2.74
C PHE A 164 1.26 -15.42 -3.35
N GLU A 165 2.10 -16.20 -4.02
CA GLU A 165 1.74 -17.58 -4.40
C GLU A 165 1.68 -18.47 -3.15
N LEU A 166 0.83 -19.49 -3.21
CA LEU A 166 0.74 -20.50 -2.16
C LEU A 166 2.10 -21.20 -2.00
N LEU A 167 2.49 -21.46 -0.75
CA LEU A 167 3.73 -22.18 -0.46
C LEU A 167 3.52 -23.69 -0.58
N GLU A 168 4.46 -24.35 -1.24
CA GLU A 168 4.63 -25.80 -1.22
C GLU A 168 5.63 -26.21 -0.12
N GLU A 169 5.95 -27.50 0.02
CA GLU A 169 6.77 -28.04 1.11
C GLU A 169 8.20 -27.44 1.18
N ASP A 170 8.79 -27.04 0.05
CA ASP A 170 10.19 -26.57 -0.07
C ASP A 170 10.36 -25.03 0.09
N PHE A 171 9.58 -24.38 0.95
CA PHE A 171 9.67 -22.92 1.16
C PHE A 171 10.93 -22.47 1.92
N LYS A 172 11.33 -21.20 1.73
CA LYS A 172 12.45 -20.54 2.41
C LYS A 172 11.94 -19.62 3.51
N LEU A 173 12.38 -19.83 4.75
CA LEU A 173 12.03 -19.01 5.90
C LEU A 173 13.12 -17.96 6.15
N CYS A 174 12.75 -16.72 6.48
CA CYS A 174 13.73 -15.78 7.04
C CYS A 174 14.09 -16.20 8.46
N THR A 175 15.34 -16.62 8.66
CA THR A 175 15.85 -17.16 9.93
C THR A 175 16.07 -16.09 11.00
N VAL A 176 16.16 -14.82 10.61
CA VAL A 176 16.40 -13.69 11.53
C VAL A 176 15.08 -13.21 12.17
N CYS A 177 14.07 -12.90 11.36
CA CYS A 177 12.78 -12.44 11.90
C CYS A 177 11.86 -13.61 12.29
N ASN A 178 11.98 -14.76 11.62
CA ASN A 178 11.10 -15.91 11.75
C ASN A 178 9.61 -15.57 11.50
N GLN A 179 9.33 -14.55 10.67
CA GLN A 179 7.97 -14.05 10.39
C GLN A 179 7.52 -14.21 8.93
N VAL A 180 8.45 -14.38 7.99
CA VAL A 180 8.16 -14.36 6.55
C VAL A 180 8.74 -15.57 5.86
N MET A 181 8.02 -16.06 4.86
CA MET A 181 8.37 -17.22 4.06
C MET A 181 8.33 -16.88 2.57
N TYR A 182 9.17 -17.53 1.78
CA TYR A 182 9.31 -17.29 0.35
C TYR A 182 9.25 -18.61 -0.42
N CYS A 183 8.64 -18.61 -1.59
CA CYS A 183 8.61 -19.80 -2.45
C CYS A 183 9.96 -20.11 -3.11
N SER A 184 10.89 -19.14 -3.15
CA SER A 184 12.18 -19.27 -3.82
C SER A 184 13.22 -18.31 -3.26
N VAL A 185 14.50 -18.62 -3.52
CA VAL A 185 15.63 -17.73 -3.21
C VAL A 185 15.50 -16.38 -3.93
N ASN A 186 14.99 -16.38 -5.17
CA ASN A 186 14.74 -15.14 -5.92
C ASN A 186 13.74 -14.24 -5.18
N CYS A 187 12.59 -14.78 -4.75
CA CYS A 187 11.61 -14.02 -3.98
C CYS A 187 12.18 -13.49 -2.66
N GLN A 188 13.04 -14.26 -1.99
CA GLN A 188 13.73 -13.84 -0.78
C GLN A 188 14.69 -12.68 -1.05
N GLN A 189 15.53 -12.79 -2.09
CA GLN A 189 16.50 -11.76 -2.47
C GLN A 189 15.84 -10.47 -2.96
N ASP A 190 14.79 -10.57 -3.78
CA ASP A 190 14.04 -9.42 -4.29
C ASP A 190 13.35 -8.69 -3.13
N ALA A 191 12.74 -9.43 -2.20
CA ALA A 191 12.18 -8.85 -0.98
C ALA A 191 13.27 -8.18 -0.13
N TRP A 192 14.41 -8.84 0.07
CA TRP A 192 15.54 -8.32 0.85
C TRP A 192 16.02 -6.97 0.33
N LYS A 193 16.36 -6.91 -0.96
CA LYS A 193 16.86 -5.70 -1.65
C LYS A 193 15.85 -4.56 -1.65
N SER A 194 14.56 -4.87 -1.70
CA SER A 194 13.52 -3.86 -1.86
C SER A 194 12.98 -3.30 -0.54
N TYR A 195 12.77 -4.12 0.48
CA TYR A 195 12.11 -3.66 1.72
C TYR A 195 12.45 -4.50 2.95
N HIS A 196 12.70 -5.80 2.80
CA HIS A 196 12.75 -6.71 3.92
C HIS A 196 13.99 -6.50 4.78
N GLN A 197 15.09 -5.99 4.22
CA GLN A 197 16.27 -5.61 4.99
C GLN A 197 15.95 -4.65 6.15
N HIS A 198 14.99 -3.74 5.96
CA HIS A 198 14.53 -2.82 7.00
C HIS A 198 13.41 -3.42 7.85
N GLU A 199 12.49 -4.17 7.23
CA GLU A 199 11.37 -4.77 7.96
C GLU A 199 11.77 -5.92 8.89
N CYS A 200 12.89 -6.59 8.61
CA CYS A 200 13.31 -7.78 9.33
C CYS A 200 13.53 -7.50 10.83
N SER A 201 14.23 -6.41 11.14
CA SER A 201 14.45 -5.93 12.51
C SER A 201 13.15 -5.37 13.11
N LEU A 202 12.35 -4.66 12.30
CA LEU A 202 11.09 -4.03 12.67
C LEU A 202 9.93 -5.03 12.86
N ALA A 203 10.18 -6.33 12.77
CA ALA A 203 9.14 -7.36 12.92
C ALA A 203 8.24 -7.18 14.16
N PRO A 204 8.75 -6.84 15.37
CA PRO A 204 7.91 -6.57 16.53
C PRO A 204 6.93 -5.40 16.33
N LEU A 205 7.37 -4.33 15.67
CA LEU A 205 6.52 -3.20 15.29
C LEU A 205 5.45 -3.65 14.28
N LEU A 206 5.85 -4.37 13.23
CA LEU A 206 4.94 -4.81 12.16
C LEU A 206 3.81 -5.72 12.66
N GLU A 207 4.06 -6.54 13.67
CA GLU A 207 3.02 -7.36 14.32
C GLU A 207 1.96 -6.51 15.04
N MET A 208 2.33 -5.30 15.44
CA MET A 208 1.44 -4.32 16.05
C MET A 208 0.78 -3.41 15.03
N LEU A 209 1.17 -3.36 13.76
CA LEU A 209 0.55 -2.44 12.81
C LEU A 209 -0.76 -3.00 12.25
N GLU A 210 -1.68 -2.11 11.88
CA GLU A 210 -2.76 -2.50 10.98
C GLU A 210 -2.24 -2.71 9.57
N LEU A 211 -3.03 -3.41 8.75
CA LEU A 211 -2.67 -3.71 7.36
C LEU A 211 -2.39 -2.44 6.54
N SER A 212 -3.18 -1.37 6.75
CA SER A 212 -2.98 -0.05 6.15
C SER A 212 -1.66 0.58 6.58
N SER A 213 -1.37 0.60 7.88
CA SER A 213 -0.16 1.18 8.45
C SER A 213 1.09 0.40 8.02
N HIS A 214 1.00 -0.94 7.93
CA HIS A 214 2.07 -1.77 7.37
C HIS A 214 2.28 -1.47 5.88
N LEU A 215 1.21 -1.38 5.08
CA LEU A 215 1.32 -1.05 3.67
C LEU A 215 1.91 0.36 3.43
N ALA A 216 1.55 1.35 4.25
CA ALA A 216 2.11 2.70 4.18
C ALA A 216 3.64 2.70 4.44
N LEU A 217 4.09 1.97 5.47
CA LEU A 217 5.53 1.79 5.72
C LEU A 217 6.19 1.03 4.56
N ARG A 218 5.57 -0.05 4.05
CA ARG A 218 6.10 -0.81 2.91
C ARG A 218 6.27 0.07 1.67
N LEU A 219 5.32 0.96 1.40
CA LEU A 219 5.36 1.89 0.28
C LEU A 219 6.58 2.81 0.40
N LEU A 220 6.80 3.41 1.57
CA LEU A 220 7.98 4.23 1.85
C LEU A 220 9.30 3.45 1.62
N LEU A 221 9.38 2.22 2.13
CA LEU A 221 10.57 1.37 2.00
C LEU A 221 10.83 0.98 0.53
N VAL A 222 9.79 0.64 -0.23
CA VAL A 222 9.92 0.32 -1.66
C VAL A 222 10.31 1.53 -2.50
N THR A 223 9.82 2.73 -2.15
CA THR A 223 10.27 3.98 -2.74
C THR A 223 11.76 4.20 -2.48
N GLY A 224 12.19 4.00 -1.23
CA GLY A 224 13.56 4.20 -0.80
C GLY A 224 13.95 5.69 -0.72
N PRO A 225 15.08 6.00 -0.05
CA PRO A 225 15.48 7.36 0.26
C PRO A 225 15.72 8.22 -0.99
N GLN A 226 16.45 7.70 -1.99
CA GLN A 226 16.84 8.50 -3.16
C GLN A 226 15.62 8.98 -3.95
N LYS A 227 14.69 8.08 -4.29
CA LYS A 227 13.50 8.46 -5.05
C LYS A 227 12.59 9.41 -4.27
N LEU A 228 12.54 9.26 -2.94
CA LEU A 228 11.81 10.19 -2.09
C LEU A 228 12.47 11.57 -2.09
N LEU A 229 13.80 11.64 -1.98
CA LEU A 229 14.54 12.90 -2.07
C LEU A 229 14.35 13.58 -3.43
N ASP A 230 14.48 12.82 -4.52
CA ASP A 230 14.24 13.31 -5.88
C ASP A 230 12.82 13.86 -6.01
N PHE A 231 11.83 13.17 -5.44
CA PHE A 231 10.45 13.65 -5.40
C PHE A 231 10.32 14.96 -4.61
N LEU A 232 10.83 15.02 -3.38
CA LEU A 232 10.71 16.20 -2.51
C LEU A 232 11.41 17.44 -3.06
N GLN A 233 12.51 17.26 -3.81
CA GLN A 233 13.23 18.36 -4.45
C GLN A 233 12.47 18.93 -5.65
N ASN A 234 11.72 18.08 -6.36
CA ASN A 234 11.00 18.43 -7.58
C ASN A 234 9.50 18.67 -7.37
N GLU A 235 8.98 18.42 -6.16
CA GLU A 235 7.57 18.57 -5.87
C GLU A 235 7.17 20.06 -5.92
N PRO A 236 6.09 20.42 -6.65
CA PRO A 236 5.53 21.75 -6.54
C PRO A 236 5.04 21.99 -5.11
N LYS A 237 5.52 23.05 -4.45
CA LYS A 237 5.20 23.36 -3.03
C LYS A 237 3.70 23.59 -2.72
N ASN A 238 2.80 23.50 -3.71
CA ASN A 238 1.35 23.73 -3.60
C ASN A 238 0.56 22.69 -4.42
N THR A 239 0.67 21.40 -4.10
CA THR A 239 -0.08 20.31 -4.77
C THR A 239 -1.49 20.09 -4.22
N SER A 240 -1.84 20.68 -3.07
CA SER A 240 -3.14 20.47 -2.40
C SER A 240 -4.35 20.97 -3.20
N ASP A 241 -4.14 21.89 -4.15
CA ASP A 241 -5.22 22.54 -4.91
C ASP A 241 -5.01 22.56 -6.42
N VAL A 242 -4.16 21.68 -6.98
CA VAL A 242 -4.07 21.54 -8.45
C VAL A 242 -5.32 20.81 -8.94
N LEU A 243 -6.40 21.58 -9.07
CA LEU A 243 -7.56 21.26 -9.89
C LEU A 243 -7.06 20.81 -11.28
N CYS A 244 -7.85 20.00 -11.97
CA CYS A 244 -7.62 19.54 -13.35
C CYS A 244 -7.39 20.67 -14.40
N SER A 245 -7.22 21.92 -14.00
CA SER A 245 -7.16 23.12 -14.85
C SER A 245 -5.85 23.34 -15.58
N GLU A 246 -4.72 22.75 -15.14
CA GLU A 246 -3.41 22.98 -15.79
C GLU A 246 -2.56 21.73 -15.98
N LYS A 247 -2.58 20.80 -15.01
CA LYS A 247 -1.80 19.57 -15.05
C LYS A 247 -2.53 18.44 -14.32
N ILE A 248 -2.53 17.24 -14.89
CA ILE A 248 -3.11 16.06 -14.24
C ILE A 248 -2.17 15.60 -13.11
N PRO A 249 -2.63 15.53 -11.85
CA PRO A 249 -1.79 15.07 -10.73
C PRO A 249 -1.21 13.68 -10.98
N GLY A 250 0.09 13.54 -10.70
CA GLY A 250 0.87 12.32 -10.95
C GLY A 250 1.54 12.26 -12.32
N CYS A 251 1.17 13.12 -13.27
CA CYS A 251 1.83 13.16 -14.58
C CYS A 251 3.11 14.03 -14.57
N THR A 252 4.03 13.77 -15.50
CA THR A 252 5.09 14.73 -15.86
C THR A 252 4.50 15.96 -16.58
N SER A 253 5.33 16.97 -16.84
CA SER A 253 4.95 18.11 -17.69
C SER A 253 4.54 17.70 -19.11
N GLU A 254 5.03 16.55 -19.62
CA GLU A 254 4.64 16.03 -20.93
C GLU A 254 3.36 15.16 -20.90
N GLY A 255 2.76 15.01 -19.70
CA GLY A 255 1.58 14.18 -19.48
C GLY A 255 1.88 12.68 -19.33
N LEU A 256 3.13 12.30 -19.01
CA LEU A 256 3.48 10.89 -18.76
C LEU A 256 3.03 10.46 -17.36
N TYR A 257 2.17 9.45 -17.29
CA TYR A 257 1.81 8.69 -16.08
C TYR A 257 2.62 7.39 -16.05
N SER A 258 3.74 7.42 -15.34
CA SER A 258 4.75 6.35 -15.31
C SER A 258 4.44 5.22 -14.32
N GLY A 259 3.49 5.44 -13.41
CA GLY A 259 3.25 4.54 -12.27
C GLY A 259 4.35 4.61 -11.21
N ASP A 260 5.13 5.69 -11.18
CA ASP A 260 6.17 5.94 -10.18
C ASP A 260 5.63 6.47 -8.85
N TYR A 261 6.54 6.91 -7.98
CA TYR A 261 6.17 7.45 -6.68
C TYR A 261 5.32 8.72 -6.77
N ALA A 262 5.53 9.59 -7.77
CA ALA A 262 4.70 10.79 -7.94
C ALA A 262 3.26 10.41 -8.30
N CYS A 263 3.08 9.38 -9.13
CA CYS A 263 1.78 8.79 -9.42
C CYS A 263 1.09 8.29 -8.14
N VAL A 264 1.81 7.53 -7.31
CA VAL A 264 1.31 7.01 -6.03
C VAL A 264 0.98 8.11 -5.02
N HIS A 265 1.88 9.07 -4.83
CA HIS A 265 1.67 10.21 -3.93
C HIS A 265 0.49 11.07 -4.35
N SER A 266 0.21 11.15 -5.66
CA SER A 266 -0.94 11.90 -6.18
C SER A 266 -2.30 11.22 -5.99
N LEU A 267 -2.36 9.97 -5.51
CA LEU A 267 -3.62 9.27 -5.29
C LEU A 267 -4.48 9.97 -4.22
N VAL A 268 -5.80 9.87 -4.36
CA VAL A 268 -6.74 10.68 -3.58
C VAL A 268 -6.73 10.27 -2.11
N THR A 269 -6.65 11.25 -1.21
CA THR A 269 -6.78 11.00 0.23
C THR A 269 -8.21 11.20 0.71
N ASN A 270 -8.98 12.09 0.08
CA ASN A 270 -10.27 12.57 0.60
C ASN A 270 -10.18 13.03 2.07
N THR A 271 -9.01 13.55 2.50
CA THR A 271 -8.70 13.86 3.90
C THR A 271 -9.81 14.65 4.59
N GLU A 272 -10.33 15.68 3.93
CA GLU A 272 -11.35 16.58 4.49
C GLU A 272 -12.75 15.95 4.59
N LEU A 273 -12.97 14.79 3.95
CA LEU A 273 -14.22 14.03 4.00
C LEU A 273 -14.13 12.83 4.96
N GLN A 274 -12.93 12.48 5.41
CA GLN A 274 -12.73 11.32 6.26
C GLN A 274 -13.29 11.52 7.67
N PRO A 275 -13.76 10.45 8.34
CA PRO A 275 -14.11 10.54 9.75
C PRO A 275 -12.90 10.97 10.58
N THR A 276 -13.09 11.96 11.45
CA THR A 276 -12.01 12.51 12.29
C THR A 276 -11.32 11.44 13.14
N ALA A 277 -12.06 10.43 13.59
CA ALA A 277 -11.51 9.33 14.37
C ALA A 277 -10.44 8.56 13.57
N ASP A 278 -10.66 8.33 12.27
CA ASP A 278 -9.70 7.64 11.40
C ASP A 278 -8.45 8.50 11.21
N LEU A 279 -8.61 9.82 10.99
CA LEU A 279 -7.49 10.77 10.90
C LEU A 279 -6.62 10.79 12.17
N VAL A 280 -7.25 10.71 13.36
CA VAL A 280 -6.53 10.61 14.63
C VAL A 280 -5.70 9.33 14.66
N PHE A 281 -6.28 8.18 14.32
CA PHE A 281 -5.54 6.91 14.33
C PHE A 281 -4.42 6.87 13.30
N PHE A 282 -4.61 7.42 12.10
CA PHE A 282 -3.55 7.52 11.10
C PHE A 282 -2.39 8.38 11.60
N ALA A 283 -2.67 9.53 12.22
CA ALA A 283 -1.61 10.41 12.73
C ALA A 283 -0.86 9.77 13.91
N LEU A 284 -1.56 9.06 14.80
CA LEU A 284 -0.94 8.33 15.90
C LEU A 284 -0.06 7.17 15.39
N ASP A 285 -0.55 6.36 14.45
CA ASP A 285 0.22 5.27 13.85
C ASP A 285 1.46 5.82 13.09
N ALA A 286 1.30 6.91 12.32
CA ALA A 286 2.42 7.56 11.62
C ALA A 286 3.48 8.09 12.60
N ALA A 287 3.06 8.73 13.70
CA ALA A 287 3.97 9.21 14.73
C ALA A 287 4.71 8.07 15.45
N LEU A 288 4.01 6.99 15.80
CA LEU A 288 4.59 5.79 16.42
C LEU A 288 5.62 5.12 15.50
N ILE A 289 5.26 4.90 14.22
CA ILE A 289 6.18 4.30 13.24
C ILE A 289 7.42 5.18 13.08
N THR A 290 7.25 6.50 13.00
CA THR A 290 8.39 7.43 12.86
C THR A 290 9.35 7.33 14.03
N GLU A 291 8.84 7.38 15.27
CA GLU A 291 9.65 7.33 16.50
C GLU A 291 10.50 6.05 16.62
N ILE A 292 10.00 4.94 16.05
CA ILE A 292 10.66 3.63 16.16
C ILE A 292 11.54 3.34 14.94
N ALA A 293 11.06 3.63 13.74
CA ALA A 293 11.67 3.16 12.50
C ALA A 293 12.62 4.19 11.86
N PHE A 294 12.52 5.49 12.17
CA PHE A 294 13.30 6.52 11.48
C PHE A 294 14.82 6.25 11.52
N GLY A 295 15.38 6.06 12.71
CA GLY A 295 16.81 5.77 12.87
C GLY A 295 17.24 4.45 12.22
N HIS A 296 16.33 3.47 12.10
CA HIS A 296 16.65 2.21 11.44
C HIS A 296 16.62 2.31 9.91
N VAL A 297 15.73 3.14 9.36
CA VAL A 297 15.57 3.32 7.91
C VAL A 297 16.59 4.32 7.36
N TYR A 298 16.89 5.39 8.11
CA TYR A 298 17.69 6.53 7.64
C TYR A 298 18.94 6.83 8.48
N GLY A 299 19.25 6.03 9.51
CA GLY A 299 20.30 6.34 10.49
C GLY A 299 21.72 6.51 9.95
N GLU A 300 22.06 5.90 8.81
CA GLU A 300 23.35 6.13 8.13
C GLU A 300 23.36 7.44 7.31
N GLN A 301 22.20 7.90 6.84
CA GLN A 301 22.05 9.13 6.03
C GLN A 301 21.91 10.40 6.89
N SER A 302 21.58 10.27 8.17
CA SER A 302 21.55 11.40 9.11
C SER A 302 22.94 11.78 9.66
N GLN A 303 23.97 10.93 9.48
CA GLN A 303 25.32 11.20 9.97
C GLN A 303 26.22 11.96 8.97
N THR A 304 25.79 12.14 7.71
CA THR A 304 26.56 12.85 6.68
C THR A 304 26.49 14.38 6.77
N GLU A 305 25.86 14.97 7.80
CA GLU A 305 25.85 16.42 8.05
C GLU A 305 27.02 16.92 8.91
N SER A 306 28.18 16.26 8.84
CA SER A 306 29.41 16.78 9.47
C SER A 306 30.66 16.66 8.58
N ALA A 307 30.56 16.99 7.29
CA ALA A 307 31.68 17.55 6.53
C ALA A 307 31.23 18.07 5.15
N ASN A 308 31.62 19.30 4.86
CA ASN A 308 31.60 19.99 3.55
C ASN A 308 30.32 20.77 3.21
N GLU A 309 30.14 21.89 3.91
CA GLU A 309 29.56 23.10 3.32
C GLU A 309 30.39 23.52 2.10
N THR A 310 29.95 23.19 0.88
CA THR A 310 30.21 23.97 -0.35
C THR A 310 29.47 23.36 -1.55
N THR A 311 28.14 23.50 -1.60
CA THR A 311 27.41 23.59 -2.88
C THR A 311 26.09 24.33 -2.68
N ASN A 312 25.89 25.40 -3.45
CA ASN A 312 24.66 26.21 -3.51
C ASN A 312 23.49 25.43 -4.15
N GLY A 313 23.00 24.40 -3.46
CA GLY A 313 21.73 23.74 -3.72
C GLY A 313 21.09 23.43 -2.38
N SER A 314 19.80 23.69 -2.21
CA SER A 314 19.08 23.31 -1.00
C SER A 314 19.06 21.77 -0.89
N ASN A 315 20.06 21.19 -0.22
CA ASN A 315 20.09 19.76 0.07
C ASN A 315 18.94 19.46 1.04
N VAL A 316 17.82 18.99 0.50
CA VAL A 316 16.71 18.47 1.30
C VAL A 316 17.20 17.18 1.95
N ALA A 317 17.20 17.10 3.28
CA ALA A 317 17.43 15.88 4.02
C ALA A 317 16.09 15.25 4.45
N ILE A 318 16.00 13.92 4.51
CA ILE A 318 14.82 13.24 5.04
C ILE A 318 14.85 13.37 6.57
N THR A 319 13.90 14.11 7.13
CA THR A 319 13.73 14.28 8.57
C THR A 319 12.63 13.38 9.12
N GLU A 320 12.57 13.21 10.45
CA GLU A 320 11.44 12.53 11.10
C GLU A 320 10.10 13.18 10.75
N GLU A 321 10.06 14.51 10.63
CA GLU A 321 8.86 15.22 10.20
C GLU A 321 8.42 14.80 8.80
N ILE A 322 9.35 14.76 7.84
CA ILE A 322 9.07 14.34 6.46
C ILE A 322 8.57 12.89 6.43
N MET A 323 9.27 11.97 7.10
CA MET A 323 8.85 10.57 7.18
C MET A 323 7.43 10.43 7.75
N GLY A 324 7.15 11.12 8.85
CA GLY A 324 5.83 11.06 9.50
C GLY A 324 4.72 11.65 8.64
N CYS A 325 4.97 12.76 7.93
CA CYS A 325 3.99 13.35 7.02
C CYS A 325 3.71 12.44 5.83
N VAL A 326 4.75 11.83 5.24
CA VAL A 326 4.59 10.88 4.12
C VAL A 326 3.82 9.63 4.57
N LEU A 327 4.12 9.09 5.75
CA LEU A 327 3.37 7.96 6.31
C LEU A 327 1.90 8.31 6.54
N LEU A 328 1.62 9.47 7.13
CA LEU A 328 0.25 9.95 7.36
C LEU A 328 -0.52 10.10 6.05
N HIS A 329 0.09 10.78 5.07
CA HIS A 329 -0.46 10.95 3.72
C HIS A 329 -0.84 9.61 3.10
N HIS A 330 0.08 8.64 3.09
CA HIS A 330 -0.21 7.32 2.54
C HIS A 330 -1.29 6.57 3.32
N MET A 331 -1.35 6.67 4.64
CA MET A 331 -2.44 6.08 5.43
C MET A 331 -3.80 6.68 5.04
N GLN A 332 -3.87 7.99 4.81
CA GLN A 332 -5.08 8.67 4.34
C GLN A 332 -5.47 8.24 2.92
N GLN A 333 -4.53 7.80 2.07
CA GLN A 333 -4.85 7.24 0.75
C GLN A 333 -5.46 5.82 0.81
N MET A 334 -5.19 5.05 1.87
CA MET A 334 -5.56 3.63 1.93
C MET A 334 -7.06 3.35 1.77
N PRO A 335 -8.00 4.08 2.41
CA PRO A 335 -9.43 3.79 2.30
C PRO A 335 -9.97 3.82 0.87
N CYS A 336 -9.38 4.69 0.01
CA CYS A 336 -9.86 4.95 -1.34
C CYS A 336 -9.07 4.24 -2.44
N ASN A 337 -7.80 3.88 -2.23
CA ASN A 337 -6.92 3.41 -3.32
C ASN A 337 -6.35 2.01 -3.10
N ILE A 338 -6.61 1.37 -1.96
CA ILE A 338 -6.12 0.01 -1.71
C ILE A 338 -6.87 -1.00 -2.55
N HIS A 339 -6.16 -1.90 -3.22
CA HIS A 339 -6.76 -3.02 -3.93
C HIS A 339 -6.55 -4.32 -3.17
N ALA A 340 -7.62 -5.12 -3.10
CA ALA A 340 -7.56 -6.48 -2.63
C ALA A 340 -7.02 -7.38 -3.75
N VAL A 341 -5.78 -7.86 -3.60
CA VAL A 341 -5.28 -8.95 -4.46
C VAL A 341 -6.04 -10.20 -4.07
N THR A 342 -6.64 -10.87 -5.03
CA THR A 342 -7.51 -12.02 -4.78
C THR A 342 -7.09 -13.23 -5.59
N ALA A 343 -7.35 -14.42 -5.06
CA ALA A 343 -7.21 -15.68 -5.75
C ALA A 343 -8.49 -16.49 -5.63
N ILE A 344 -8.78 -17.29 -6.66
CA ILE A 344 -9.88 -18.24 -6.64
C ILE A 344 -9.38 -19.53 -6.00
N VAL A 345 -10.03 -19.98 -4.93
CA VAL A 345 -9.68 -21.22 -4.24
C VAL A 345 -10.85 -22.18 -4.25
N SER A 346 -10.55 -23.48 -4.32
CA SER A 346 -11.55 -24.54 -4.15
C SER A 346 -11.84 -24.74 -2.66
N VAL A 347 -13.11 -24.78 -2.27
CA VAL A 347 -13.52 -24.84 -0.86
C VAL A 347 -14.09 -26.21 -0.48
N ASN A 348 -14.91 -26.78 -1.36
CA ASN A 348 -15.48 -28.12 -1.20
C ASN A 348 -15.39 -28.90 -2.50
N GLU A 349 -14.87 -30.12 -2.42
CA GLU A 349 -14.98 -31.13 -3.46
C GLU A 349 -15.84 -32.26 -2.90
N GLN A 350 -17.16 -32.11 -3.00
CA GLN A 350 -18.10 -33.15 -2.57
C GLN A 350 -19.00 -33.53 -3.75
N ALA A 351 -19.16 -34.84 -3.96
CA ALA A 351 -20.06 -35.43 -4.96
C ALA A 351 -19.90 -34.88 -6.39
N GLY A 352 -18.66 -34.59 -6.83
CA GLY A 352 -18.36 -34.13 -8.19
C GLY A 352 -18.70 -32.65 -8.47
N VAL A 353 -19.11 -31.87 -7.46
CA VAL A 353 -19.29 -30.42 -7.56
C VAL A 353 -18.18 -29.73 -6.77
N SER A 354 -17.33 -28.97 -7.48
CA SER A 354 -16.32 -28.12 -6.84
C SER A 354 -16.88 -26.73 -6.58
N SER A 355 -17.00 -26.31 -5.31
CA SER A 355 -17.28 -24.90 -5.00
C SER A 355 -15.99 -24.09 -5.05
N LYS A 356 -16.03 -22.95 -5.74
CA LYS A 356 -14.92 -22.01 -5.83
C LYS A 356 -15.31 -20.70 -5.17
N GLU A 357 -14.41 -20.11 -4.40
CA GLU A 357 -14.59 -18.79 -3.80
C GLU A 357 -13.41 -17.88 -4.09
N GLN A 358 -13.67 -16.58 -4.14
CA GLN A 358 -12.64 -15.57 -4.28
C GLN A 358 -12.18 -15.14 -2.89
N ARG A 359 -10.93 -15.46 -2.53
CA ARG A 359 -10.32 -15.05 -1.25
C ARG A 359 -9.38 -13.87 -1.45
N ARG A 360 -9.37 -12.97 -0.47
CA ARG A 360 -8.37 -11.90 -0.39
C ARG A 360 -7.04 -12.47 0.07
N ILE A 361 -6.00 -12.27 -0.72
CA ILE A 361 -4.64 -12.76 -0.46
C ILE A 361 -3.75 -11.66 0.11
N ALA A 362 -3.83 -10.47 -0.48
CA ALA A 362 -3.00 -9.34 -0.10
C ALA A 362 -3.73 -8.00 -0.27
N ALA A 363 -3.11 -6.95 0.23
CA ALA A 363 -3.46 -5.57 -0.04
C ALA A 363 -2.32 -4.90 -0.81
N ALA A 364 -2.65 -4.09 -1.81
CA ALA A 364 -1.68 -3.53 -2.72
C ALA A 364 -2.12 -2.18 -3.30
N ILE A 365 -1.15 -1.37 -3.74
CA ILE A 365 -1.35 -0.11 -4.45
C ILE A 365 -0.99 -0.29 -5.93
N TYR A 366 -1.94 0.04 -6.81
CA TYR A 366 -1.82 -0.01 -8.26
C TYR A 366 -2.18 1.39 -8.81
N PRO A 367 -1.21 2.29 -9.01
CA PRO A 367 -1.51 3.69 -9.30
C PRO A 367 -2.31 3.86 -10.60
N THR A 368 -2.02 3.09 -11.64
CA THR A 368 -2.74 3.18 -12.92
C THR A 368 -4.16 2.64 -12.80
N ALA A 369 -4.34 1.48 -12.16
CA ALA A 369 -5.67 0.91 -11.94
C ALA A 369 -6.56 1.81 -11.05
N SER A 370 -5.95 2.57 -10.13
CA SER A 370 -6.65 3.53 -9.26
C SER A 370 -7.21 4.76 -10.00
N LEU A 371 -6.91 4.92 -11.30
CA LEU A 371 -7.50 5.98 -12.15
C LEU A 371 -8.88 5.62 -12.69
N MET A 372 -9.30 4.34 -12.61
CA MET A 372 -10.63 3.93 -13.05
C MET A 372 -11.66 4.29 -11.98
N ASN A 373 -12.63 5.13 -12.34
CA ASN A 373 -13.73 5.48 -11.46
C ASN A 373 -14.75 4.35 -11.29
N HIS A 374 -15.73 4.59 -10.41
CA HIS A 374 -16.74 3.60 -10.07
C HIS A 374 -17.98 3.63 -10.96
N ALA A 375 -18.41 2.45 -11.42
CA ALA A 375 -19.78 2.17 -11.84
C ALA A 375 -20.33 0.91 -11.15
N CYS A 376 -21.63 0.91 -10.81
CA CYS A 376 -22.28 -0.26 -10.20
C CYS A 376 -22.45 -1.43 -11.20
N ASP A 377 -22.49 -1.10 -12.49
CA ASP A 377 -22.41 -2.01 -13.64
C ASP A 377 -21.17 -1.61 -14.48
N PRO A 378 -20.03 -2.31 -14.33
CA PRO A 378 -18.74 -1.82 -14.81
C PRO A 378 -18.39 -2.25 -16.24
N ASP A 379 -17.58 -1.43 -16.91
CA ASP A 379 -17.06 -1.69 -18.26
C ASP A 379 -15.91 -2.70 -18.27
N VAL A 380 -15.28 -2.87 -17.12
CA VAL A 380 -14.11 -3.73 -16.97
C VAL A 380 -14.20 -4.66 -15.78
N ILE A 381 -13.58 -5.82 -15.94
CA ILE A 381 -13.29 -6.75 -14.86
C ILE A 381 -11.81 -6.69 -14.50
N VAL A 382 -11.54 -6.71 -13.19
CA VAL A 382 -10.20 -6.78 -12.62
C VAL A 382 -9.93 -8.20 -12.14
N SER A 383 -8.78 -8.74 -12.52
CA SER A 383 -8.31 -10.06 -12.11
C SER A 383 -6.81 -10.01 -11.79
N PHE A 384 -6.28 -11.07 -11.21
CA PHE A 384 -4.87 -11.16 -10.82
C PHE A 384 -4.21 -12.42 -11.38
N ILE A 385 -3.00 -12.27 -11.91
CA ILE A 385 -2.09 -13.38 -12.21
C ILE A 385 -0.88 -13.19 -11.31
N GLY A 386 -0.79 -14.03 -10.27
CA GLY A 386 0.04 -13.76 -9.10
C GLY A 386 -0.29 -12.41 -8.50
N ARG A 387 0.68 -11.49 -8.52
CA ARG A 387 0.48 -10.10 -8.08
C ARG A 387 0.18 -9.12 -9.21
N THR A 388 0.18 -9.56 -10.47
CA THR A 388 -0.05 -8.63 -11.58
C THR A 388 -1.55 -8.42 -11.74
N LEU A 389 -1.98 -7.17 -11.64
CA LEU A 389 -3.36 -6.77 -11.91
C LEU A 389 -3.59 -6.74 -13.42
N VAL A 390 -4.70 -7.35 -13.84
CA VAL A 390 -5.13 -7.43 -15.24
C VAL A 390 -6.53 -6.84 -15.35
N VAL A 391 -6.68 -5.77 -16.16
CA VAL A 391 -7.96 -5.15 -16.48
C VAL A 391 -8.39 -5.55 -17.87
N ARG A 392 -9.61 -6.10 -18.00
CA ARG A 392 -10.21 -6.50 -19.29
C ARG A 392 -11.57 -5.87 -19.49
N ALA A 393 -11.84 -5.41 -20.70
CA ALA A 393 -13.17 -4.96 -21.10
C ALA A 393 -14.18 -6.13 -21.05
N THR A 394 -15.35 -5.91 -20.47
CA THR A 394 -16.43 -6.92 -20.37
C THR A 394 -17.36 -6.87 -21.57
N HIS A 395 -17.40 -5.74 -22.26
CA HIS A 395 -18.21 -5.49 -23.45
C HIS A 395 -17.48 -4.50 -24.39
N ASN A 396 -18.12 -4.12 -25.49
CA ASN A 396 -17.55 -3.13 -26.41
C ASN A 396 -17.78 -1.72 -25.86
N ILE A 397 -16.73 -0.90 -25.79
CA ILE A 397 -16.78 0.48 -25.28
C ILE A 397 -16.49 1.43 -26.44
N GLN A 398 -17.32 2.45 -26.61
CA GLN A 398 -17.23 3.42 -27.69
C GLN A 398 -16.18 4.50 -27.39
N PRO A 399 -15.58 5.12 -28.43
CA PRO A 399 -14.67 6.23 -28.23
C PRO A 399 -15.33 7.37 -27.43
N GLY A 400 -14.60 7.90 -26.45
CA GLY A 400 -15.03 8.98 -25.55
C GLY A 400 -15.84 8.53 -24.34
N GLU A 401 -16.18 7.24 -24.21
CA GLU A 401 -16.83 6.73 -23.01
C GLU A 401 -15.80 6.56 -21.88
N GLU A 402 -16.18 6.93 -20.66
CA GLU A 402 -15.41 6.64 -19.46
C GLU A 402 -15.33 5.13 -19.23
N ILE A 403 -14.17 4.67 -18.76
CA ILE A 403 -13.91 3.27 -18.47
C ILE A 403 -13.99 3.10 -16.95
N ALA A 404 -15.10 2.56 -16.47
CA ALA A 404 -15.37 2.41 -15.06
C ALA A 404 -15.21 0.97 -14.55
N HIS A 405 -14.72 0.83 -13.32
CA HIS A 405 -14.66 -0.42 -12.59
C HIS A 405 -15.68 -0.45 -11.42
N CYS A 406 -15.92 -1.60 -10.80
CA CYS A 406 -16.79 -1.72 -9.64
C CYS A 406 -15.96 -1.84 -8.36
N TYR A 407 -16.14 -0.92 -7.40
CA TYR A 407 -15.39 -0.86 -6.15
C TYR A 407 -15.86 -1.87 -5.09
N GLY A 408 -16.73 -2.80 -5.47
CA GLY A 408 -17.38 -3.78 -4.59
C GLY A 408 -18.91 -3.72 -4.67
N PRO A 409 -19.55 -2.56 -4.41
CA PRO A 409 -21.00 -2.41 -4.49
C PRO A 409 -21.53 -2.56 -5.93
N SER A 410 -21.99 -3.76 -6.28
CA SER A 410 -22.46 -4.11 -7.64
C SER A 410 -23.98 -4.15 -7.75
N ALA A 411 -24.50 -3.67 -8.88
CA ALA A 411 -25.93 -3.72 -9.21
C ALA A 411 -26.48 -5.15 -9.26
N SER A 412 -25.64 -6.14 -9.56
CA SER A 412 -26.01 -7.56 -9.59
C SER A 412 -26.30 -8.17 -8.22
N ARG A 413 -25.89 -7.51 -7.12
CA ARG A 413 -25.88 -8.10 -5.76
C ARG A 413 -26.61 -7.27 -4.70
N MET A 414 -26.79 -5.97 -4.93
CA MET A 414 -27.22 -5.02 -3.91
C MET A 414 -28.21 -4.02 -4.50
N SER A 415 -29.16 -3.52 -3.70
CA SER A 415 -30.05 -2.43 -4.14
C SER A 415 -29.29 -1.10 -4.29
N ARG A 416 -29.84 -0.15 -5.03
CA ARG A 416 -29.20 1.16 -5.26
C ARG A 416 -28.90 1.89 -3.96
N GLU A 417 -29.83 1.87 -3.01
CA GLU A 417 -29.71 2.52 -1.71
C GLU A 417 -28.54 1.93 -0.89
N VAL A 418 -28.43 0.60 -0.88
CA VAL A 418 -27.32 -0.09 -0.20
C VAL A 418 -25.99 0.25 -0.86
N ARG A 419 -25.93 0.24 -2.21
CA ARG A 419 -24.71 0.59 -2.95
C ARG A 419 -24.26 2.02 -2.65
N GLN A 420 -25.18 2.98 -2.76
CA GLN A 420 -24.88 4.39 -2.49
C GLN A 420 -24.45 4.61 -1.03
N SER A 421 -25.08 3.94 -0.07
CA SER A 421 -24.68 4.01 1.34
C SER A 421 -23.25 3.50 1.58
N LEU A 422 -22.91 2.34 1.00
CA LEU A 422 -21.56 1.76 1.12
C LEU A 422 -20.50 2.64 0.45
N LEU A 423 -20.78 3.16 -0.75
CA LEU A 423 -19.88 4.05 -1.49
C LEU A 423 -19.68 5.37 -0.76
N GLN A 424 -20.75 5.98 -0.24
CA GLN A 424 -20.67 7.21 0.53
C GLN A 424 -19.84 7.02 1.81
N LYS A 425 -19.96 5.87 2.47
CA LYS A 425 -19.23 5.57 3.71
C LYS A 425 -17.72 5.40 3.47
N GLN A 426 -17.32 4.76 2.38
CA GLN A 426 -15.90 4.43 2.14
C GLN A 426 -15.19 5.40 1.20
N TYR A 427 -15.86 5.86 0.15
CA TYR A 427 -15.29 6.65 -0.93
C TYR A 427 -15.86 8.08 -1.00
N PHE A 428 -16.78 8.43 -0.09
CA PHE A 428 -17.30 9.78 0.11
C PHE A 428 -18.03 10.41 -1.07
N PHE A 429 -18.56 9.58 -1.99
CA PHE A 429 -19.37 10.05 -3.11
C PHE A 429 -20.68 9.26 -3.25
N THR A 430 -21.65 9.88 -3.90
CA THR A 430 -22.90 9.23 -4.29
C THR A 430 -22.84 8.82 -5.76
N CYS A 431 -22.99 7.52 -6.04
CA CYS A 431 -22.98 7.02 -7.41
C CYS A 431 -24.26 7.39 -8.17
N ASN A 432 -24.08 7.89 -9.39
CA ASN A 432 -25.16 8.31 -10.29
C ASN A 432 -25.21 7.50 -11.59
N CYS A 433 -24.62 6.31 -11.63
CA CYS A 433 -24.75 5.44 -12.81
C CYS A 433 -26.21 5.04 -13.07
N SER A 434 -26.49 4.56 -14.27
CA SER A 434 -27.83 4.18 -14.72
C SER A 434 -28.40 2.93 -14.03
N ALA A 435 -27.53 2.05 -13.51
CA ALA A 435 -27.87 0.75 -12.92
C ALA A 435 -28.51 0.81 -11.52
#